data_AF-A0A7V9CZW0-F1
#
_entry.id   AF-A0A7V9CZW0-F1
#
_cell.length_a   1.000
_cell.length_b   1.000
_cell.length_c   1.000
_cell.angle_alpha   90.00
_cell.angle_beta   90.00
_cell.angle_gamma   90.00
#
_symmetry.space_group_name_H-M   'P 1'
#
loop_
_entity.id
_entity.type
_entity.pdbx_description
1 polymer ?
#
loop_
_entity_poly.entity_id
_entity_poly.type
_entity_poly.pdbx_seq_one_letter_code
_entity_poly.pdbx_strand_id
1 'polypeptide(L)'
;MYDDSWHVYGRPGFFADARAGWALIGTAGGNNNYANYQWCIAYLNRNTADGYSPSRKQGLVAHELGHCWSLGHRDDTTSIMGPNEGGAIVYPNTRDKQLVNNRY
;
A
#
# COMPACT_ATOMS: atom_id res chain seq x y z
N MET A 1 -18.30 18.78 -6.42
CA MET A 1 -16.83 18.66 -6.35
C MET A 1 -16.54 17.61 -5.29
N TYR A 2 -16.09 16.43 -5.68
CA TYR A 2 -15.61 15.44 -4.71
C TYR A 2 -14.17 15.85 -4.36
N ASP A 3 -13.94 16.05 -3.07
CA ASP A 3 -12.62 16.31 -2.51
C ASP A 3 -11.83 14.98 -2.57
N ASP A 4 -10.95 14.85 -3.56
CA ASP A 4 -10.05 13.71 -3.77
C ASP A 4 -8.86 13.69 -2.78
N SER A 5 -9.05 14.12 -1.54
CA SER A 5 -8.00 14.07 -0.52
C SER A 5 -7.87 12.65 0.07
N TRP A 6 -7.08 11.82 -0.62
CA TRP A 6 -6.65 10.51 -0.14
C TRP A 6 -5.71 10.68 1.06
N HIS A 7 -6.25 10.63 2.27
CA HIS A 7 -5.47 10.59 3.50
C HIS A 7 -5.01 9.16 3.77
N VAL A 8 -3.72 8.92 3.54
CA VAL A 8 -3.07 7.61 3.64
C VAL A 8 -2.53 7.43 5.07
N TYR A 9 -3.07 6.45 5.82
CA TYR A 9 -2.63 6.12 7.18
C TYR A 9 -1.92 4.76 7.20
N GLY A 10 -0.71 4.71 7.77
CA GLY A 10 0.07 3.48 7.96
C GLY A 10 0.73 3.45 9.35
N ARG A 11 1.05 2.27 9.86
CA ARG A 11 1.77 2.09 11.14
C ARG A 11 3.18 1.54 10.91
N PRO A 12 4.22 2.04 11.59
CA PRO A 12 5.54 1.40 11.53
C PRO A 12 5.52 0.04 12.23
N GLY A 13 6.17 -0.97 11.64
CA GLY A 13 6.36 -2.30 12.23
C GLY A 13 7.82 -2.75 12.22
N PHE A 14 8.15 -3.77 13.01
CA PHE A 14 9.49 -4.37 13.10
C PHE A 14 9.50 -5.75 12.45
N PHE A 15 10.17 -5.90 11.31
CA PHE A 15 10.45 -7.19 10.66
C PHE A 15 11.91 -7.24 10.21
N ALA A 16 12.53 -8.41 10.31
CA ALA A 16 13.92 -8.65 9.92
C ALA A 16 14.11 -8.88 8.41
N ASP A 17 13.06 -8.72 7.61
CA ASP A 17 13.15 -8.85 6.15
C ASP A 17 13.56 -7.52 5.49
N ALA A 18 14.02 -7.61 4.24
CA ALA A 18 14.51 -6.46 3.47
C ALA A 18 13.39 -5.66 2.76
N ARG A 19 12.10 -5.93 3.01
CA ARG A 19 10.99 -5.23 2.34
C ARG A 19 10.86 -3.81 2.90
N ALA A 20 10.37 -2.89 2.07
CA ALA A 20 10.12 -1.50 2.47
C ALA A 20 8.79 -1.31 3.22
N GLY A 21 7.80 -2.17 2.93
CA GLY A 21 6.48 -2.20 3.56
C GLY A 21 5.80 -3.55 3.36
N TRP A 22 4.62 -3.71 3.97
CA TRP A 22 3.70 -4.82 3.71
C TRP A 22 2.27 -4.45 4.09
N ALA A 23 1.29 -5.08 3.45
CA ALA A 23 -0.10 -5.08 3.88
C ALA A 23 -0.44 -6.34 4.68
N LEU A 24 -1.06 -6.18 5.84
CA LEU A 24 -1.64 -7.27 6.61
C LEU A 24 -3.15 -7.25 6.42
N ILE A 25 -3.70 -8.29 5.81
CA ILE A 25 -5.13 -8.44 5.61
C ILE A 25 -5.65 -9.54 6.55
N GLY A 26 -6.66 -9.24 7.34
CA GLY A 26 -7.16 -10.16 8.35
C GLY A 26 -8.69 -10.24 8.42
N THR A 27 -9.14 -11.33 9.05
CA THR A 27 -10.53 -11.53 9.48
C THR A 27 -10.56 -11.56 11.02
N ALA A 28 -11.66 -11.16 11.65
CA ALA A 28 -11.87 -11.40 13.08
C ALA A 28 -11.74 -12.90 13.32
N GLY A 29 -10.80 -13.28 14.20
CA GLY A 29 -10.46 -14.68 14.46
C GLY A 29 -9.08 -15.13 13.98
N GLY A 30 -8.29 -14.25 13.34
CA GLY A 30 -6.84 -14.45 13.23
C GLY A 30 -6.35 -15.39 12.13
N ASN A 31 -7.22 -15.85 11.24
CA ASN A 31 -6.78 -16.60 10.05
C ASN A 31 -6.86 -15.71 8.81
N ASN A 32 -5.81 -15.76 7.99
CA ASN A 32 -5.69 -15.13 6.68
C ASN A 32 -6.68 -15.75 5.68
N ASN A 33 -7.97 -15.57 5.93
CA ASN A 33 -9.03 -16.10 5.08
C ASN A 33 -9.37 -15.02 4.05
N TYR A 34 -8.82 -15.17 2.85
CA TYR A 34 -8.98 -14.25 1.71
C TYR A 34 -10.45 -14.02 1.27
N ALA A 35 -11.39 -14.80 1.81
CA ALA A 35 -12.81 -14.71 1.48
C ALA A 35 -13.59 -13.67 2.31
N ASN A 36 -13.09 -13.24 3.48
CA ASN A 36 -13.85 -12.38 4.42
C ASN A 36 -12.97 -11.25 4.99
N TYR A 37 -12.41 -10.40 4.12
CA TYR A 37 -11.63 -9.25 4.56
C TYR A 37 -12.47 -8.32 5.45
N GLN A 38 -12.05 -8.16 6.71
CA GLN A 38 -12.71 -7.25 7.66
C GLN A 38 -11.85 -6.04 7.97
N TRP A 39 -10.54 -6.20 7.96
CA TRP A 39 -9.61 -5.11 8.15
C TRP A 39 -8.34 -5.35 7.32
N CYS A 40 -7.70 -4.25 6.96
CA CYS A 40 -6.37 -4.27 6.41
C CYS A 40 -5.55 -3.14 7.02
N ILE A 41 -4.27 -3.41 7.27
CA ILE A 41 -3.32 -2.41 7.78
C ILE A 41 -2.08 -2.44 6.88
N ALA A 42 -1.74 -1.29 6.32
CA ALA A 42 -0.46 -1.05 5.68
C ALA A 42 0.61 -0.71 6.74
N TYR A 43 1.74 -1.39 6.65
CA TYR A 43 2.89 -1.16 7.52
C TYR A 43 4.10 -0.71 6.72
N LEU A 44 4.91 0.15 7.35
CA LEU A 44 6.25 0.46 6.88
C LEU A 44 7.29 -0.31 7.68
N ASN A 45 8.27 -0.89 7.00
CA ASN A 45 9.43 -1.46 7.67
C ASN A 45 10.31 -0.31 8.18
N ARG A 46 10.44 -0.19 9.49
CA ARG A 46 11.25 0.88 10.07
C ARG A 46 12.71 0.84 9.63
N ASN A 47 13.32 -0.35 9.54
CA ASN A 47 14.74 -0.48 9.21
C ASN A 47 15.06 0.00 7.80
N THR A 48 14.17 -0.30 6.85
CA THR A 48 14.32 0.08 5.44
C THR A 48 13.84 1.51 5.20
N ALA A 49 12.73 1.91 5.83
CA ALA A 49 12.06 3.17 5.55
C ALA A 49 12.56 4.35 6.39
N ASP A 50 13.31 4.18 7.49
CA ASP A 50 13.64 5.31 8.38
C ASP A 50 14.36 6.44 7.64
N GLY A 51 15.29 6.09 6.75
CA GLY A 51 16.06 7.04 5.93
C GLY A 51 15.32 7.61 4.72
N TYR A 52 14.07 7.20 4.47
CA TYR A 52 13.29 7.71 3.35
C TYR A 52 12.67 9.08 3.64
N SER A 53 12.54 9.89 2.59
CA SER A 53 11.81 11.16 2.67
C SER A 53 10.33 10.93 3.06
N PRO A 54 9.66 11.93 3.65
CA PRO A 54 8.24 11.83 3.97
C PRO A 54 7.37 11.44 2.77
N SER A 55 7.65 12.00 1.59
CA SER A 55 6.93 11.68 0.35
C SER A 55 7.15 10.23 -0.10
N ARG A 56 8.36 9.70 0.05
CA ARG A 56 8.67 8.30 -0.25
C ARG A 56 7.97 7.36 0.73
N LYS A 57 7.90 7.70 2.02
CA LYS A 57 7.12 6.97 3.02
C LYS A 57 5.62 6.97 2.64
N GLN A 58 5.07 8.10 2.21
CA GLN A 58 3.68 8.20 1.74
C GLN A 58 3.41 7.31 0.53
N GLY A 59 4.29 7.34 -0.49
CA GLY A 59 4.17 6.48 -1.68
C GLY A 59 4.16 4.99 -1.34
N LEU A 60 5.04 4.57 -0.42
CA LEU A 60 5.07 3.20 0.07
C LEU A 60 3.80 2.81 0.83
N VAL A 61 3.30 3.65 1.75
CA VAL A 61 2.04 3.31 2.45
C VAL A 61 0.89 3.20 1.44
N ALA A 62 0.84 4.07 0.43
CA ALA A 62 -0.19 4.01 -0.60
C ALA A 62 -0.07 2.75 -1.48
N HIS A 63 1.15 2.30 -1.80
CA HIS A 63 1.40 1.01 -2.46
C HIS A 63 0.81 -0.15 -1.64
N GLU A 64 1.15 -0.22 -0.34
CA GLU A 64 0.66 -1.28 0.53
C GLU A 64 -0.86 -1.22 0.73
N LEU A 65 -1.46 -0.03 0.81
CA LEU A 65 -2.92 0.11 0.82
C LEU A 65 -3.56 -0.36 -0.48
N GLY A 66 -2.85 -0.26 -1.62
CA GLY A 66 -3.31 -0.87 -2.86
C GLY A 66 -3.48 -2.39 -2.74
N HIS A 67 -2.57 -3.08 -2.05
CA HIS A 67 -2.73 -4.51 -1.74
C HIS A 67 -3.94 -4.77 -0.83
N CYS A 68 -4.22 -3.89 0.13
CA CYS A 68 -5.46 -3.97 0.93
C CYS A 68 -6.71 -3.93 0.05
N TRP A 69 -6.68 -3.19 -1.05
CA TRP A 69 -7.78 -3.05 -2.01
C TRP A 69 -7.71 -4.09 -3.13
N SER A 70 -6.97 -5.19 -2.89
CA SER A 70 -6.79 -6.32 -3.81
C SER A 70 -6.11 -5.96 -5.13
N LEU A 71 -5.33 -4.88 -5.18
CA LEU A 71 -4.47 -4.59 -6.32
C LEU A 71 -3.19 -5.45 -6.25
N GLY A 72 -2.83 -6.07 -7.36
CA GLY A 72 -1.53 -6.74 -7.52
C GLY A 72 -0.44 -5.77 -7.94
N HIS A 73 0.82 -6.22 -7.86
CA HIS A 73 1.94 -5.48 -8.46
C HIS A 73 1.72 -5.24 -9.96
N ARG A 74 2.35 -4.18 -10.48
CA ARG A 74 2.32 -3.82 -11.89
C ARG A 74 3.72 -3.58 -12.42
N ASP A 75 4.02 -4.10 -13.60
CA ASP A 75 5.32 -3.89 -14.23
C ASP A 75 5.47 -2.51 -14.92
N ASP A 76 4.51 -1.59 -14.71
CA ASP A 76 4.59 -0.24 -15.25
C ASP A 76 5.26 0.70 -14.23
N THR A 77 6.26 1.45 -14.70
CA THR A 77 7.10 2.33 -13.86
C THR A 77 6.43 3.64 -13.48
N THR A 78 5.13 3.80 -13.76
CA THR A 78 4.33 4.99 -13.43
C THR A 78 3.24 4.67 -12.41
N SER A 79 3.01 3.40 -12.12
CA SER A 79 2.02 2.93 -11.17
C SER A 79 2.58 2.93 -9.77
N ILE A 80 1.76 3.35 -8.82
CA ILE A 80 2.12 3.23 -7.41
C ILE A 80 2.24 1.77 -6.97
N MET A 81 1.65 0.83 -7.72
CA MET A 81 1.76 -0.62 -7.52
C MET A 81 3.00 -1.24 -8.18
N GLY A 82 3.95 -0.43 -8.66
CA GLY A 82 5.23 -0.91 -9.18
C GLY A 82 6.03 -1.71 -8.13
N PRO A 83 6.62 -2.87 -8.47
CA PRO A 83 7.37 -3.71 -7.51
C PRO A 83 8.74 -3.13 -7.13
N ASN A 84 9.29 -2.25 -7.98
CA ASN A 84 10.58 -1.62 -7.73
C ASN A 84 10.40 -0.45 -6.77
N GLU A 85 10.67 -0.71 -5.48
CA GLU A 85 10.70 0.20 -4.34
C GLU A 85 10.01 1.55 -4.60
N GLY A 86 8.72 1.64 -4.25
CA GLY A 86 7.79 2.75 -4.47
C GLY A 86 8.20 4.10 -3.88
N GLY A 87 9.32 4.65 -4.36
CA GLY A 87 9.92 5.88 -3.86
C GLY A 87 10.00 7.03 -4.84
N ALA A 88 9.80 6.80 -6.14
CA ALA A 88 9.61 7.87 -7.11
C ALA A 88 8.14 8.28 -7.22
N ILE A 89 7.22 7.35 -6.96
CA ILE A 89 5.79 7.50 -7.27
C ILE A 89 5.04 7.68 -5.97
N VAL A 90 4.59 8.90 -5.75
CA VAL A 90 3.92 9.31 -4.50
C VAL A 90 2.39 9.28 -4.67
N TYR A 91 1.91 9.15 -5.91
CA TYR A 91 0.48 9.20 -6.23
C TYR A 91 0.06 8.05 -7.15
N PRO A 92 -1.12 7.44 -6.93
CA PRO A 92 -1.70 6.47 -7.85
C PRO A 92 -1.93 7.09 -9.23
N ASN A 93 -1.57 6.36 -10.28
CA ASN A 93 -1.85 6.81 -11.64
C ASN A 93 -3.33 6.57 -12.02
N THR A 94 -3.74 7.01 -13.20
CA THR A 94 -5.13 6.85 -13.68
C THR A 94 -5.61 5.40 -13.66
N ARG A 95 -4.73 4.45 -13.96
CA ARG A 95 -5.07 3.02 -14.02
C ARG A 95 -5.23 2.42 -12.63
N ASP A 96 -4.38 2.80 -11.68
CA ASP A 96 -4.52 2.40 -10.27
C ASP A 96 -5.89 2.84 -9.73
N LYS A 97 -6.28 4.10 -9.98
CA LYS A 97 -7.60 4.64 -9.61
C LYS A 97 -8.76 3.92 -10.29
N GLN A 98 -8.63 3.61 -11.58
CA GLN A 98 -9.67 2.87 -12.32
C GLN A 98 -9.89 1.46 -11.77
N LEU A 99 -8.82 0.73 -11.42
CA LEU A 99 -8.95 -0.63 -10.88
C LEU A 99 -9.67 -0.64 -9.54
N VAL A 100 -9.37 0.34 -8.70
CA VAL A 100 -10.08 0.59 -7.46
C VAL A 100 -11.56 0.86 -7.72
N ASN A 101 -11.88 1.86 -8.54
CA ASN A 101 -13.27 2.28 -8.82
C ASN A 101 -14.09 1.22 -9.58
N ASN A 102 -13.45 0.31 -10.32
CA ASN A 102 -14.15 -0.78 -10.98
C ASN A 102 -14.51 -1.92 -10.01
N ARG A 103 -13.85 -1.97 -8.85
CA ARG A 103 -14.04 -3.03 -7.86
C ARG A 103 -15.05 -2.65 -6.78
N TYR A 104 -15.22 -1.36 -6.50
CA TYR A 104 -16.06 -0.80 -5.44
C TYR A 104 -16.89 0.38 -5.97
#